data_AF-A0A397J5B8-F1
#
_entry.id   AF-A0A397J5B8-F1
#
_cell.length_a   1.000
_cell.length_b   1.000
_cell.length_c   1.000
_cell.angle_alpha   90.00
_cell.angle_beta   90.00
_cell.angle_gamma   90.00
#
_symmetry.space_group_name_H-M   'P 1'
#
loop_
_entity.id
_entity.type
_entity.pdbx_description
1 polymer ?
#
loop_
_entity_poly.entity_id
_entity_poly.type
_entity_poly.pdbx_seq_one_letter_code
_entity_poly.pdbx_strand_id
1 'polypeptide(L)'
;MFSSTFFELYQDFLDSIFFQRIFGWLISICLNLFLIIKKKDRFDNSNNMNQVEMFCLILSVLNTIYVWTKQKKYRFFGRDLLQRPKVANARLIDINLPYLAQNMFGDYMIRKFYEVSADLQYRGEYVWQVSVWDPNEFTLNLHCGISPVHIGIIILMQPDYWIYYIGLLILLTFQMYININKYASLVKDRQAIYGEVQRVYDAKFVNGKNKVPIMKQSISTQTNAFDAFDINMAQTDQEMNQLFMNFRDIDPWANDSTNSSTVD
;
A
#
# COMPACT_ATOMS: atom_id res chain seq x y z
N MET A 1 28.85 11.66 12.39
CA MET A 1 28.08 10.40 12.39
C MET A 1 26.82 10.46 13.25
N PHE A 2 26.82 11.09 14.43
CA PHE A 2 25.60 11.27 15.26
C PHE A 2 24.56 12.25 14.70
N SER A 3 24.97 13.24 13.90
CA SER A 3 24.05 14.25 13.35
C SER A 3 23.17 13.72 12.23
N SER A 4 23.63 12.72 11.46
CA SER A 4 22.86 12.15 10.35
C SER A 4 21.80 11.18 10.87
N THR A 5 22.13 10.37 11.87
CA THR A 5 21.18 9.43 12.48
C THR A 5 20.08 10.14 13.27
N PHE A 6 20.39 11.24 13.95
CA PHE A 6 19.37 12.05 14.63
C PHE A 6 18.44 12.75 13.63
N PHE A 7 18.97 13.21 12.49
CA PHE A 7 18.18 13.82 11.42
C PHE A 7 17.26 12.80 10.73
N GLU A 8 17.77 11.59 10.44
CA GLU A 8 16.95 10.49 9.89
C GLU A 8 15.85 10.06 10.87
N LEU A 9 16.17 9.92 12.17
CA LEU A 9 15.19 9.57 13.19
C LEU A 9 14.11 10.67 13.36
N TYR A 10 14.50 11.94 13.22
CA TYR A 10 13.58 13.07 13.25
C TYR A 10 12.69 13.11 12.00
N GLN A 11 13.25 12.83 10.83
CA GLN A 11 12.50 12.73 9.57
C GLN A 11 11.48 11.59 9.64
N ASP A 12 11.88 10.42 10.12
CA ASP A 12 11.00 9.26 10.33
C ASP A 12 9.91 9.56 11.37
N PHE A 13 10.24 10.33 12.41
CA PHE A 13 9.26 10.77 13.41
C PHE A 13 8.24 11.75 12.81
N LEU A 14 8.67 12.70 11.97
CA LEU A 14 7.77 13.63 11.28
C LEU A 14 6.91 12.97 10.20
N ASP A 15 7.44 11.95 9.53
CA ASP A 15 6.71 11.13 8.56
C ASP A 15 5.78 10.11 9.24
N SER A 16 5.85 9.99 10.57
CA SER A 16 4.92 9.17 11.32
C SER A 16 3.49 9.67 11.12
N ILE A 17 2.68 8.80 10.51
CA ILE A 17 1.23 8.93 10.38
C ILE A 17 0.58 9.37 11.70
N PHE A 18 1.04 8.82 12.82
CA PHE A 18 0.52 9.17 14.14
C PHE A 18 0.76 10.64 14.49
N PHE A 19 1.97 11.14 14.25
CA PHE A 19 2.33 12.53 14.52
C PHE A 19 1.58 13.49 13.61
N GLN A 20 1.50 13.17 12.31
CA GLN A 20 0.75 13.96 11.34
C GLN A 20 -0.74 14.08 11.70
N ARG A 21 -1.33 13.02 12.26
CA ARG A 21 -2.72 13.01 12.74
C ARG A 21 -2.93 13.91 13.95
N ILE A 22 -2.12 13.72 15.00
CA ILE A 22 -2.25 14.50 16.23
C ILE A 22 -1.97 15.98 15.97
N PHE A 23 -0.90 16.28 15.26
CA PHE A 23 -0.48 17.65 15.01
C PHE A 23 -1.48 18.39 14.12
N GLY A 24 -2.01 17.73 13.08
CA GLY A 24 -3.06 18.29 12.24
C GLY A 24 -4.34 18.63 13.02
N TRP A 25 -4.75 17.75 13.94
CA TRP A 25 -5.92 18.00 14.80
C TRP A 25 -5.67 19.13 15.81
N LEU A 26 -4.51 19.12 16.46
CA LEU A 26 -4.12 20.14 17.45
C LEU A 26 -4.10 21.54 16.81
N ILE A 27 -3.40 21.70 15.68
CA ILE A 27 -3.35 22.95 14.92
C ILE A 27 -4.75 23.43 14.57
N SER A 28 -5.61 22.52 14.13
CA SER A 28 -6.96 22.89 13.76
C SER A 28 -7.77 23.41 14.93
N ILE A 29 -7.67 22.78 16.11
CA ILE A 29 -8.36 23.24 17.31
C ILE A 29 -7.81 24.58 17.76
N CYS A 30 -6.48 24.74 17.78
CA CYS A 30 -5.85 26.00 18.14
C CYS A 30 -6.32 27.15 17.25
N LEU A 31 -6.38 26.93 15.93
CA LEU A 31 -6.84 27.95 14.99
C LEU A 31 -8.34 28.26 15.12
N ASN A 32 -9.19 27.24 15.32
CA ASN A 32 -10.61 27.47 15.57
C ASN A 32 -10.85 28.22 16.90
N LEU A 33 -10.14 27.86 17.96
CA LEU A 33 -10.23 28.54 19.25
C LEU A 33 -9.75 29.99 19.13
N PHE A 34 -8.65 30.22 18.41
CA PHE A 34 -8.14 31.57 18.12
C PHE A 34 -9.16 32.41 17.36
N LEU A 35 -9.84 31.84 16.36
CA LEU A 35 -10.91 32.53 15.62
C LEU A 35 -12.11 32.85 16.51
N ILE A 36 -12.50 31.96 17.42
CA ILE A 36 -13.58 32.22 18.38
C ILE A 36 -13.22 33.37 19.33
N ILE A 37 -11.98 33.38 19.86
CA ILE A 37 -11.48 34.47 20.71
C ILE A 37 -11.51 35.80 19.94
N LYS A 38 -11.03 35.80 18.69
CA LYS A 38 -11.04 37.01 17.85
C LYS A 38 -12.45 37.46 17.46
N LYS A 39 -13.38 36.54 17.29
CA LYS A 39 -14.80 36.87 17.08
C LYS A 39 -15.41 37.53 18.31
N LYS A 40 -15.11 37.04 19.50
CA LYS A 40 -15.57 37.66 20.76
C LYS A 40 -15.05 39.09 20.90
N ASP A 41 -13.76 39.30 20.59
CA ASP A 41 -13.11 40.62 20.57
C ASP A 41 -13.77 41.58 19.56
N ARG A 42 -14.14 41.07 18.37
CA ARG A 42 -14.88 41.84 17.34
C ARG A 42 -16.28 42.27 17.79
N PHE A 43 -17.01 41.41 18.52
CA PHE A 43 -18.35 41.77 19.00
C PHE A 43 -18.30 43.03 19.88
N ASP A 44 -17.18 43.27 20.56
CA ASP A 44 -16.95 44.43 21.42
C ASP A 44 -16.40 45.65 20.65
N ASN A 45 -15.71 45.44 19.53
CA ASN A 45 -14.94 46.48 18.84
C ASN A 45 -15.25 46.50 17.32
N SER A 46 -16.19 47.38 16.90
CA SER A 46 -16.51 47.85 15.53
C SER A 46 -16.49 46.86 14.34
N ASN A 47 -17.56 46.89 13.54
CA ASN A 47 -18.01 45.96 12.48
C ASN A 47 -17.08 45.64 11.27
N ASN A 48 -15.81 46.04 11.23
CA ASN A 48 -14.97 45.76 10.07
C ASN A 48 -14.44 44.33 10.05
N MET A 49 -14.46 43.69 8.87
CA MET A 49 -13.95 42.34 8.69
C MET A 49 -12.42 42.33 8.85
N ASN A 50 -11.94 41.64 9.88
CA ASN A 50 -10.52 41.61 10.22
C ASN A 50 -9.70 40.90 9.14
N GLN A 51 -8.55 41.47 8.79
CA GLN A 51 -7.60 40.89 7.83
C GLN A 51 -7.22 39.43 8.16
N VAL A 52 -7.20 39.10 9.45
CA VAL A 52 -6.90 37.76 9.98
C VAL A 52 -7.95 36.73 9.53
N GLU A 53 -9.24 37.06 9.60
CA GLU A 53 -10.30 36.13 9.20
C GLU A 53 -10.31 35.89 7.69
N MET A 54 -10.03 36.94 6.91
CA MET A 54 -9.85 36.83 5.46
C MET A 54 -8.65 35.94 5.11
N PHE A 55 -7.52 36.12 5.81
CA PHE A 55 -6.34 35.27 5.63
C PHE A 55 -6.63 33.80 5.96
N CYS A 56 -7.29 33.53 7.08
CA CYS A 56 -7.70 32.18 7.46
C CYS A 56 -8.67 31.56 6.44
N LEU A 57 -9.62 32.34 5.92
CA LEU A 57 -10.54 31.89 4.87
C LEU A 57 -9.78 31.51 3.61
N ILE A 58 -8.88 32.36 3.13
CA ILE A 58 -8.02 32.08 1.97
C ILE A 58 -7.21 30.81 2.20
N LEU A 59 -6.57 30.66 3.36
CA LEU A 59 -5.78 29.48 3.70
C LEU A 59 -6.63 28.20 3.70
N SER A 60 -7.85 28.25 4.23
CA SER A 60 -8.77 27.10 4.24
C SER A 60 -9.24 26.71 2.85
N VAL A 61 -9.49 27.69 1.98
CA VAL A 61 -9.90 27.47 0.58
C VAL A 61 -8.74 26.88 -0.20
N LEU A 62 -7.52 27.41 -0.03
CA LEU A 62 -6.32 26.85 -0.64
C LEU A 62 -6.06 25.41 -0.18
N ASN A 63 -6.19 25.12 1.12
CA ASN A 63 -6.06 23.77 1.63
C ASN A 63 -7.13 22.83 1.05
N THR A 64 -8.38 23.30 0.92
CA THR A 64 -9.46 22.52 0.33
C THR A 64 -9.22 22.22 -1.15
N ILE A 65 -8.79 23.21 -1.92
CA ILE A 65 -8.41 23.05 -3.33
C ILE A 65 -7.23 22.09 -3.44
N TYR A 66 -6.24 22.20 -2.55
CA TYR A 66 -5.10 21.30 -2.49
C TYR A 66 -5.55 19.86 -2.24
N VAL A 67 -6.34 19.61 -1.19
CA VAL A 67 -6.85 18.26 -0.88
C VAL A 67 -7.63 17.70 -2.06
N TRP A 68 -8.49 18.47 -2.72
CA TRP A 68 -9.29 17.95 -3.83
C TRP A 68 -8.53 17.71 -5.14
N THR A 69 -7.40 18.39 -5.35
CA THR A 69 -6.60 18.29 -6.58
C THR A 69 -5.43 17.30 -6.46
N LYS A 70 -5.03 16.94 -5.24
CA LYS A 70 -3.93 15.98 -5.01
C LYS A 70 -4.33 14.58 -5.46
N GLN A 71 -3.58 14.07 -6.44
CA GLN A 71 -3.76 12.75 -7.01
C GLN A 71 -2.40 12.07 -7.16
N LYS A 72 -2.38 10.77 -6.94
CA LYS A 72 -1.24 9.88 -7.14
C LYS A 72 -1.47 9.01 -8.37
N LYS A 73 -0.45 8.90 -9.20
CA LYS A 73 -0.51 8.18 -10.47
C LYS A 73 0.04 6.78 -10.29
N TYR A 74 -0.74 5.77 -10.67
CA TYR A 74 -0.36 4.37 -10.69
C TYR A 74 -0.29 3.89 -12.13
N ARG A 75 0.71 3.06 -12.45
CA ARG A 75 0.92 2.50 -13.79
C ARG A 75 0.73 0.99 -13.74
N PHE A 76 -0.01 0.46 -14.70
CA PHE A 76 -0.23 -0.98 -14.85
C PHE A 76 0.65 -1.51 -15.97
N PHE A 77 1.50 -2.47 -15.63
CA PHE A 77 2.42 -3.13 -16.55
C PHE A 77 1.89 -4.51 -16.93
N GLY A 78 2.21 -4.98 -18.14
CA GLY A 78 1.90 -6.35 -18.58
C GLY A 78 0.40 -6.64 -18.74
N ARG A 79 -0.37 -5.66 -19.20
CA ARG A 79 -1.79 -5.80 -19.56
C ARG A 79 -1.95 -5.46 -21.04
N ASP A 80 -2.82 -6.20 -21.73
CA ASP A 80 -3.11 -5.95 -23.14
C ASP A 80 -3.67 -4.54 -23.36
N LEU A 81 -3.12 -3.83 -24.36
CA LEU A 81 -3.50 -2.45 -24.68
C LEU A 81 -4.95 -2.35 -25.18
N LEU A 82 -5.49 -3.45 -25.70
CA LEU A 82 -6.87 -3.51 -26.22
C LEU A 82 -7.91 -3.67 -25.10
N GLN A 83 -7.51 -4.14 -23.92
CA GLN A 83 -8.43 -4.39 -22.81
C GLN A 83 -8.34 -3.27 -21.76
N ARG A 84 -9.26 -2.31 -21.85
CA ARG A 84 -9.35 -1.21 -20.89
C ARG A 84 -9.57 -1.76 -19.46
N PRO A 85 -8.81 -1.27 -18.45
CA PRO A 85 -9.09 -1.57 -17.05
C PRO A 85 -10.52 -1.19 -16.67
N LYS A 86 -11.14 -1.93 -15.73
CA LYS A 86 -12.49 -1.65 -15.22
C LYS A 86 -12.57 -0.38 -14.34
N VAL A 87 -11.65 0.55 -14.51
CA VAL A 87 -11.55 1.80 -13.75
C VAL A 87 -11.85 2.98 -14.67
N ALA A 88 -12.77 3.85 -14.26
CA ALA A 88 -13.27 4.94 -15.11
C ALA A 88 -12.16 5.95 -15.47
N ASN A 89 -11.24 6.20 -14.54
CA ASN A 89 -10.09 7.12 -14.64
C ASN A 89 -8.82 6.47 -15.25
N ALA A 90 -8.93 5.30 -15.88
CA ALA A 90 -7.81 4.70 -16.62
C ALA A 90 -7.56 5.43 -17.94
N ARG A 91 -6.31 5.84 -18.16
CA ARG A 91 -5.83 6.51 -19.37
C ARG A 91 -4.63 5.76 -19.93
N LEU A 92 -4.54 5.61 -21.25
CA LEU A 92 -3.35 5.09 -21.91
C LEU A 92 -2.32 6.21 -22.09
N ILE A 93 -1.10 6.00 -21.64
CA ILE A 93 -0.01 6.97 -21.70
C ILE A 93 1.26 6.26 -22.16
N ASP A 94 2.05 6.91 -23.02
CA ASP A 94 3.37 6.41 -23.41
C ASP A 94 4.41 6.73 -22.32
N ILE A 95 5.22 5.73 -21.97
CA ILE A 95 6.23 5.79 -20.92
C ILE A 95 7.27 6.88 -21.18
N ASN A 96 7.58 7.16 -22.44
CA ASN A 96 8.65 8.08 -22.84
C ASN A 96 8.25 9.56 -22.72
N LEU A 97 6.99 9.86 -22.39
CA LEU A 97 6.56 11.25 -22.24
C LEU A 97 7.18 11.88 -20.98
N PRO A 98 7.73 13.10 -21.10
CA PRO A 98 8.28 13.83 -19.96
C PRO A 98 7.20 14.04 -18.89
N TYR A 99 7.61 14.07 -17.61
CA TYR A 99 6.68 14.14 -16.47
C TYR A 99 5.67 15.29 -16.57
N LEU A 100 6.10 16.42 -17.13
CA LEU A 100 5.26 17.59 -17.38
C LEU A 100 4.07 17.26 -18.32
N ALA A 101 4.29 16.45 -19.35
CA ALA A 101 3.28 16.03 -20.33
C ALA A 101 2.24 15.05 -19.76
N GLN A 102 2.51 14.45 -18.61
CA GLN A 102 1.63 13.42 -18.05
C GLN A 102 0.40 14.01 -17.33
N ASN A 103 0.32 15.34 -17.18
CA ASN A 103 -0.87 16.04 -16.68
C ASN A 103 -1.73 16.51 -17.85
N MET A 104 -3.05 16.58 -17.68
CA MET A 104 -3.99 17.03 -18.73
C MET A 104 -3.58 18.39 -19.33
N PHE A 105 -3.14 19.33 -18.49
CA PHE A 105 -2.68 20.64 -18.94
C PHE A 105 -1.34 20.57 -19.68
N GLY A 106 -0.39 19.77 -19.19
CA GLY A 106 0.93 19.66 -19.81
C GLY A 106 0.90 18.93 -21.15
N ASP A 107 0.04 17.92 -21.29
CA ASP A 107 -0.23 17.25 -22.57
C ASP A 107 -0.79 18.25 -23.60
N TYR A 108 -1.77 19.06 -23.20
CA TYR A 108 -2.33 20.11 -24.04
C TYR A 108 -1.29 21.16 -24.44
N MET A 109 -0.48 21.62 -23.49
CA MET A 109 0.60 22.59 -23.75
C MET A 109 1.65 22.02 -24.69
N ILE A 110 2.11 20.79 -24.45
CA ILE A 110 3.16 20.19 -25.28
C ILE A 110 2.65 19.94 -26.70
N ARG A 111 1.42 19.46 -26.86
CA ARG A 111 0.81 19.32 -28.20
C ARG A 111 0.62 20.64 -28.95
N LYS A 112 0.45 21.75 -28.23
CA LYS A 112 0.22 23.07 -28.83
C LYS A 112 1.52 23.83 -29.12
N PHE A 113 2.54 23.66 -28.28
CA PHE A 113 3.81 24.41 -28.38
C PHE A 113 4.94 23.61 -29.02
N TYR A 114 4.86 22.29 -29.01
CA TYR A 114 5.81 21.42 -29.69
C TYR A 114 5.05 20.68 -30.79
N GLU A 115 5.54 20.78 -32.03
CA GLU A 115 5.20 19.81 -33.08
C GLU A 115 5.78 18.47 -32.65
N VAL A 116 5.05 17.73 -31.80
CA VAL A 116 5.40 16.37 -31.44
C VAL A 116 5.28 15.57 -32.73
N SER A 117 6.42 15.35 -33.39
CA SER A 117 6.52 14.57 -34.61
C SER A 117 5.75 13.27 -34.43
N ALA A 118 4.85 12.95 -35.36
CA ALA A 118 4.01 11.74 -35.33
C ALA A 118 4.82 10.44 -35.17
N ASP A 119 6.13 10.48 -35.43
CA ASP A 119 7.08 9.38 -35.27
C ASP A 119 7.34 8.98 -33.80
N LEU A 120 7.24 9.91 -32.83
CA LEU A 120 7.29 9.57 -31.39
C LEU A 120 6.08 8.74 -30.93
N GLN A 121 4.95 8.91 -31.62
CA GLN A 121 3.69 8.24 -31.29
C GLN A 121 3.71 6.74 -31.60
N TYR A 122 4.67 6.25 -32.39
CA TYR A 122 4.72 4.84 -32.80
C TYR A 122 5.83 4.02 -32.14
N ARG A 123 6.81 4.66 -31.47
CA ARG A 123 7.91 3.96 -30.78
C ARG A 123 7.75 3.88 -29.26
N GLY A 124 6.73 4.53 -28.71
CA GLY A 124 6.47 4.56 -27.28
C GLY A 124 5.93 3.23 -26.74
N GLU A 125 6.53 2.72 -25.65
CA GLU A 125 5.88 1.68 -24.87
C GLU A 125 4.67 2.28 -24.15
N TYR A 126 3.47 1.81 -24.51
CA TYR A 126 2.22 2.29 -23.94
C TYR A 126 1.86 1.54 -22.66
N VAL A 127 1.46 2.28 -21.62
CA VAL A 127 0.97 1.72 -20.35
C VAL A 127 -0.34 2.36 -19.93
N TRP A 128 -1.17 1.57 -19.26
CA TRP A 128 -2.35 2.10 -18.60
C TRP A 128 -1.94 2.82 -17.31
N GLN A 129 -2.32 4.09 -17.17
CA GLN A 129 -2.15 4.89 -15.98
C GLN A 129 -3.51 5.20 -15.35
N VAL A 130 -3.60 5.08 -14.03
CA VAL A 130 -4.75 5.48 -13.22
C VAL A 130 -4.34 6.57 -12.23
N SER A 131 -5.12 7.64 -12.15
CA SER A 131 -4.92 8.72 -11.17
C SER A 131 -5.87 8.55 -10.00
N VAL A 132 -5.33 8.18 -8.83
CA VAL A 132 -6.11 7.95 -7.62
C VAL A 132 -5.95 9.14 -6.67
N TRP A 133 -7.03 9.52 -6.01
CA TRP A 133 -7.01 10.58 -5.00
C TRP A 133 -6.24 10.11 -3.75
N ASP A 134 -5.12 10.76 -3.41
CA ASP A 134 -4.27 10.35 -2.29
C ASP A 134 -3.69 11.60 -1.59
N PRO A 135 -4.53 12.34 -0.84
CA PRO A 135 -4.07 13.50 -0.07
C PRO A 135 -3.25 13.05 1.14
N ASN A 136 -2.33 13.90 1.60
CA ASN A 136 -1.59 13.63 2.82
C ASN A 136 -2.52 13.65 4.04
N GLU A 137 -2.28 12.77 5.02
CA GLU A 137 -3.11 12.68 6.23
C GLU A 137 -3.14 14.00 7.00
N PHE A 138 -2.01 14.69 7.10
CA PHE A 138 -1.95 16.02 7.70
C PHE A 138 -2.93 17.01 7.04
N THR A 139 -2.91 17.10 5.71
CA THR A 139 -3.77 18.04 4.96
C THR A 139 -5.24 17.68 5.04
N LEU A 140 -5.53 16.37 5.13
CA LEU A 140 -6.87 15.85 5.30
C LEU A 140 -7.42 16.21 6.69
N ASN A 141 -6.63 16.00 7.75
CA ASN A 141 -7.00 16.36 9.11
C ASN A 141 -7.17 17.87 9.26
N LEU A 142 -6.30 18.65 8.62
CA LEU A 142 -6.41 20.11 8.56
C LEU A 142 -7.69 20.54 7.83
N HIS A 143 -8.08 19.88 6.73
CA HIS A 143 -9.35 20.18 6.03
C HIS A 143 -10.58 19.82 6.87
N CYS A 144 -10.53 18.69 7.59
CA CYS A 144 -11.62 18.26 8.46
C CYS A 144 -11.90 19.30 9.57
N GLY A 145 -10.85 19.84 10.19
CA GLY A 145 -11.04 20.78 11.27
C GLY A 145 -11.08 22.27 10.85
N ILE A 146 -10.40 22.66 9.76
CA ILE A 146 -10.47 24.01 9.16
C ILE A 146 -10.96 23.88 7.72
N SER A 147 -12.23 23.53 7.59
CA SER A 147 -12.95 23.69 6.32
C SER A 147 -13.38 25.15 6.13
N PRO A 148 -13.45 25.66 4.89
CA PRO A 148 -14.09 26.93 4.55
C PRO A 148 -15.48 27.11 5.18
N VAL A 149 -16.21 26.01 5.42
CA VAL A 149 -17.52 26.06 6.08
C VAL A 149 -17.42 26.42 7.56
N HIS A 150 -16.43 25.93 8.30
CA HIS A 150 -16.24 26.30 9.71
C HIS A 150 -15.95 27.80 9.86
N ILE A 151 -15.09 28.34 8.99
CA ILE A 151 -14.78 29.77 8.96
C ILE A 151 -16.02 30.56 8.53
N GLY A 152 -16.76 30.08 7.52
CA GLY A 152 -18.02 30.65 7.10
C GLY A 152 -19.03 30.73 8.26
N ILE A 153 -19.17 29.67 9.06
CA ILE A 153 -20.03 29.67 10.25
C ILE A 153 -19.57 30.76 11.24
N ILE A 154 -18.27 30.84 11.53
CA ILE A 154 -17.75 31.84 12.46
C ILE A 154 -18.02 33.27 11.94
N ILE A 155 -17.80 33.54 10.66
CA ILE A 155 -18.01 34.88 10.08
C ILE A 155 -19.51 35.25 10.01
N LEU A 156 -20.36 34.34 9.53
CA LEU A 156 -21.77 34.61 9.23
C LEU A 156 -22.71 34.43 10.42
N MET A 157 -22.27 33.83 11.53
CA MET A 157 -23.08 33.65 12.74
C MET A 157 -23.26 35.01 13.43
N GLN A 158 -24.26 35.76 12.97
CA GLN A 158 -24.81 36.95 13.60
C GLN A 158 -26.23 36.63 14.10
N PRO A 159 -26.64 37.14 15.28
CA PRO A 159 -27.90 36.77 15.91
C PRO A 159 -29.16 37.19 15.13
N ASP A 160 -29.07 38.21 14.27
CA ASP A 160 -30.27 38.86 13.72
C ASP A 160 -30.73 38.31 12.36
N TYR A 161 -29.91 37.51 11.67
CA TYR A 161 -30.13 37.14 10.28
C TYR A 161 -30.26 35.63 10.09
N TRP A 162 -31.48 35.12 10.28
CA TRP A 162 -31.79 33.69 10.13
C TRP A 162 -31.49 33.12 8.74
N ILE A 163 -31.55 33.96 7.70
CA ILE A 163 -31.27 33.59 6.31
C ILE A 163 -29.84 33.07 6.11
N TYR A 164 -28.86 33.56 6.87
CA TYR A 164 -27.48 33.06 6.77
C TYR A 164 -27.34 31.63 7.28
N TYR A 165 -28.14 31.22 8.27
CA TYR A 165 -28.11 29.83 8.75
C TYR A 165 -28.57 28.84 7.67
N ILE A 166 -29.57 29.22 6.86
CA ILE A 166 -30.02 28.39 5.73
C ILE A 166 -28.89 28.24 4.70
N GLY A 167 -28.23 29.35 4.35
CA GLY A 167 -27.07 29.31 3.44
C GLY A 167 -25.94 28.42 3.96
N LEU A 168 -25.63 28.51 5.26
CA LEU A 168 -24.61 27.68 5.91
C LEU A 168 -24.97 26.19 5.91
N LEU A 169 -26.24 25.84 6.16
CA LEU A 169 -26.71 24.45 6.12
C LEU A 169 -26.61 23.86 4.71
N ILE A 170 -26.98 24.63 3.68
CA ILE A 170 -26.83 24.22 2.28
C ILE A 170 -25.34 24.02 1.95
N LEU A 171 -24.48 24.96 2.34
CA LEU A 171 -23.05 24.90 2.10
C LEU A 171 -22.40 23.69 2.79
N LEU A 172 -22.77 23.42 4.05
CA LEU A 172 -22.31 22.25 4.80
C LEU A 172 -22.75 20.93 4.13
N THR A 173 -24.02 20.86 3.72
CA THR A 173 -24.58 19.68 3.04
C THR A 173 -23.84 19.43 1.72
N PHE A 174 -23.60 20.49 0.95
CA PHE A 174 -22.86 20.43 -0.30
C PHE A 174 -21.41 19.95 -0.08
N GLN A 175 -20.72 20.50 0.92
CA GLN A 175 -19.36 20.07 1.26
C GLN A 175 -19.32 18.59 1.64
N MET A 176 -20.25 18.12 2.48
CA MET A 176 -20.33 16.72 2.88
C MET A 176 -20.59 15.80 1.69
N TYR A 177 -21.51 16.17 0.80
CA TYR A 177 -21.82 15.41 -0.40
C TYR A 177 -20.60 15.23 -1.32
N ILE A 178 -19.81 16.28 -1.54
CA ILE A 178 -18.57 16.20 -2.33
C ILE A 178 -17.59 15.23 -1.68
N ASN A 179 -17.40 15.35 -0.36
CA ASN A 179 -16.46 14.49 0.37
C ASN A 179 -16.85 13.01 0.26
N ILE A 180 -18.12 12.68 0.50
CA ILE A 180 -18.62 11.29 0.39
C ILE A 180 -18.35 10.71 -0.99
N ASN A 181 -18.65 11.46 -2.05
CA ASN A 181 -18.42 11.00 -3.43
C ASN A 181 -16.94 10.78 -3.75
N LYS A 182 -16.06 11.64 -3.23
CA LYS A 182 -14.60 11.48 -3.38
C LYS A 182 -14.09 10.24 -2.66
N TYR A 183 -14.51 10.02 -1.41
CA TYR A 183 -14.15 8.81 -0.68
C TYR A 183 -14.71 7.54 -1.32
N ALA A 184 -15.96 7.55 -1.78
CA ALA A 184 -16.56 6.43 -2.49
C ALA A 184 -15.78 6.09 -3.77
N SER A 185 -15.32 7.11 -4.51
CA SER A 185 -14.47 6.93 -5.68
C SER A 185 -13.10 6.37 -5.32
N LEU A 186 -12.49 6.85 -4.22
CA LEU A 186 -11.20 6.35 -3.72
C LEU A 186 -11.24 4.86 -3.36
N VAL A 187 -12.29 4.42 -2.67
CA VAL A 187 -12.44 3.01 -2.29
C VAL A 187 -12.53 2.12 -3.53
N LYS A 188 -13.33 2.53 -4.52
CA LYS A 188 -13.45 1.81 -5.81
C LYS A 188 -12.10 1.74 -6.54
N ASP A 189 -11.37 2.86 -6.60
CA ASP A 189 -10.07 2.93 -7.26
C ASP A 189 -9.01 2.07 -6.55
N ARG A 190 -8.96 2.09 -5.21
CA ARG A 190 -8.05 1.24 -4.42
C ARG A 190 -8.36 -0.24 -4.63
N GLN A 191 -9.64 -0.63 -4.61
CA GLN A 191 -10.05 -2.01 -4.87
C GLN A 191 -9.60 -2.48 -6.26
N ALA A 192 -9.72 -1.62 -7.27
CA ALA A 192 -9.25 -1.94 -8.62
C ALA A 192 -7.73 -2.10 -8.70
N ILE A 193 -6.96 -1.26 -7.99
CA ILE A 193 -5.50 -1.40 -7.90
C ILE A 193 -5.13 -2.73 -7.24
N TYR A 194 -5.75 -3.08 -6.11
CA TYR A 194 -5.47 -4.35 -5.45
C TYR A 194 -5.77 -5.55 -6.34
N GLY A 195 -6.87 -5.51 -7.09
CA GLY A 195 -7.20 -6.54 -8.08
C GLY A 195 -6.13 -6.67 -9.18
N GLU A 196 -5.55 -5.55 -9.62
CA GLU A 196 -4.47 -5.57 -10.62
C GLU A 196 -3.15 -6.08 -10.05
N VAL A 197 -2.81 -5.70 -8.81
CA VAL A 197 -1.63 -6.22 -8.10
C VAL A 197 -1.75 -7.74 -7.95
N GLN A 198 -2.93 -8.24 -7.56
CA GLN A 198 -3.18 -9.67 -7.47
C GLN A 198 -3.05 -10.36 -8.83
N ARG A 199 -3.59 -9.77 -9.89
CA ARG A 199 -3.45 -10.31 -11.26
C ARG A 199 -1.97 -10.42 -11.67
N VAL A 200 -1.19 -9.38 -11.43
CA VAL A 200 0.25 -9.36 -11.74
C VAL A 200 0.99 -10.40 -10.90
N TYR A 201 0.63 -10.53 -9.63
CA TYR A 201 1.17 -11.56 -8.75
C TYR A 201 0.85 -12.97 -9.28
N ASP A 202 -0.41 -13.27 -9.57
CA ASP A 202 -0.84 -14.56 -10.09
C ASP A 202 -0.17 -14.87 -11.43
N ALA A 203 -0.06 -13.88 -12.33
CA ALA A 203 0.61 -14.06 -13.61
C ALA A 203 2.12 -14.33 -13.47
N LYS A 204 2.78 -13.69 -12.50
CA LYS A 204 4.24 -13.81 -12.31
C LYS A 204 4.62 -15.04 -11.49
N PHE A 205 3.85 -15.39 -10.47
CA PHE A 205 4.23 -16.38 -9.45
C PHE A 205 3.38 -17.65 -9.47
N VAL A 206 2.10 -17.57 -9.88
CA VAL A 206 1.19 -18.73 -9.85
C VAL A 206 1.13 -19.42 -11.22
N ASN A 207 0.77 -18.64 -12.25
CA ASN A 207 0.53 -19.11 -13.62
C ASN A 207 1.72 -18.87 -14.56
N GLY A 208 2.83 -18.34 -14.03
CA GLY A 208 3.99 -17.93 -14.81
C GLY A 208 4.56 -19.08 -15.65
N LYS A 209 4.52 -18.91 -16.98
CA LYS A 209 5.27 -19.72 -17.95
C LYS A 209 6.78 -19.71 -17.69
N ASN A 210 7.25 -18.75 -16.91
CA ASN A 210 8.54 -18.77 -16.24
C ASN A 210 8.41 -19.54 -14.92
N LYS A 211 8.06 -20.83 -15.00
CA LYS A 211 8.70 -21.75 -14.09
C LYS A 211 10.17 -21.55 -14.39
N VAL A 212 10.89 -20.83 -13.53
CA VAL A 212 12.29 -21.22 -13.30
C VAL A 212 12.17 -22.73 -13.20
N PRO A 213 12.86 -23.52 -14.02
CA PRO A 213 12.99 -24.92 -13.68
C PRO A 213 13.69 -24.85 -12.34
N ILE A 214 12.89 -24.86 -11.27
CA ILE A 214 13.26 -25.53 -10.06
C ILE A 214 13.54 -26.90 -10.66
N MET A 215 14.81 -27.13 -11.00
CA MET A 215 15.36 -28.45 -10.94
C MET A 215 14.83 -28.90 -9.59
N LYS A 216 13.78 -29.71 -9.62
CA LYS A 216 13.53 -30.64 -8.56
C LYS A 216 14.82 -31.47 -8.58
N GLN A 217 15.89 -30.94 -8.01
CA GLN A 217 16.76 -31.76 -7.20
C GLN A 217 15.77 -32.31 -6.22
N SER A 218 15.30 -33.50 -6.57
CA SER A 218 14.53 -34.36 -5.74
C SER A 218 15.33 -34.47 -4.45
N ILE A 219 15.03 -33.59 -3.49
CA ILE A 219 15.09 -33.96 -2.09
C ILE A 219 13.92 -34.93 -1.95
N SER A 220 14.12 -36.12 -2.52
CA SER A 220 13.51 -37.32 -2.03
C SER A 220 13.96 -37.34 -0.59
N THR A 221 13.07 -37.01 0.35
CA THR A 221 13.20 -37.57 1.68
C THR A 221 13.14 -39.06 1.43
N GLN A 222 14.30 -39.70 1.34
CA GLN A 222 14.39 -41.12 1.11
C GLN A 222 13.85 -41.77 2.38
N THR A 223 12.55 -42.06 2.40
CA THR A 223 11.96 -42.97 3.37
C THR A 223 12.68 -44.32 3.32
N ASN A 224 13.28 -44.66 2.17
CA ASN A 224 14.14 -45.83 1.99
C ASN A 224 15.36 -45.88 2.94
N ALA A 225 15.89 -44.76 3.44
CA ALA A 225 17.02 -44.82 4.37
C ALA A 225 16.58 -45.26 5.78
N PHE A 226 15.35 -44.93 6.17
CA PHE A 226 14.76 -45.39 7.42
C PHE A 226 14.28 -46.85 7.28
N ASP A 227 13.60 -47.18 6.17
CA ASP A 227 13.14 -48.55 5.91
C ASP A 227 14.32 -49.53 5.72
N ALA A 228 15.40 -49.12 5.05
CA ALA A 228 16.59 -49.97 4.90
C ALA A 228 17.35 -50.12 6.23
N PHE A 229 17.34 -49.10 7.10
CA PHE A 229 17.92 -49.22 8.43
C PHE A 229 17.13 -50.19 9.30
N ASP A 230 15.80 -50.11 9.28
CA ASP A 230 14.93 -51.03 10.03
C ASP A 230 15.04 -52.48 9.52
N ILE A 231 15.15 -52.69 8.20
CA ILE A 231 15.35 -54.03 7.61
C ILE A 231 16.73 -54.60 8.00
N ASN A 232 17.79 -53.80 7.94
CA ASN A 232 19.13 -54.25 8.34
C ASN A 232 19.21 -54.53 9.85
N MET A 233 18.53 -53.75 10.68
CA MET A 233 18.48 -53.96 12.12
C MET A 233 17.71 -55.24 12.46
N ALA A 234 16.59 -55.51 11.78
CA ALA A 234 15.84 -56.75 11.93
C ALA A 234 16.64 -57.99 11.46
N GLN A 235 17.43 -57.88 10.39
CA GLN A 235 18.32 -58.96 9.94
C GLN A 235 19.44 -59.23 10.96
N THR A 236 20.04 -58.17 11.51
CA THR A 236 21.09 -58.30 12.53
C THR A 236 20.56 -58.99 13.80
N ASP A 237 19.34 -58.67 14.24
CA ASP A 237 18.70 -59.33 15.38
C ASP A 237 18.39 -60.81 15.12
N GLN A 238 18.05 -61.18 13.88
CA GLN A 238 17.86 -62.58 13.51
C GLN A 238 19.19 -63.35 13.48
N GLU A 239 20.26 -62.76 12.97
CA GLU A 239 21.60 -63.36 12.99
C GLU A 239 22.11 -63.55 14.42
N MET A 240 21.93 -62.55 15.29
CA MET A 240 22.31 -62.63 16.70
C MET A 240 21.51 -63.72 17.45
N ASN A 241 20.21 -63.87 17.15
CA ASN A 241 19.41 -64.96 17.72
C ASN A 241 19.86 -66.33 17.21
N GLN A 242 20.22 -66.46 15.93
CA GLN A 242 20.75 -67.72 15.40
C GLN A 242 22.10 -68.07 16.02
N LEU A 243 22.99 -67.10 16.19
CA LEU A 243 24.25 -67.28 16.91
C LEU A 243 24.01 -67.71 18.35
N PHE A 244 23.08 -67.06 19.06
CA PHE A 244 22.74 -67.42 20.44
C PHE A 244 22.19 -68.84 20.55
N MET A 245 21.34 -69.27 19.60
CA MET A 245 20.86 -70.65 19.54
C MET A 245 21.98 -71.65 19.25
N ASN A 246 22.89 -71.34 18.31
CA ASN A 246 24.07 -72.18 18.07
C ASN A 246 24.96 -72.30 19.30
N PHE A 247 25.16 -71.22 20.07
CA PHE A 247 25.94 -71.27 21.31
C PHE A 247 25.25 -72.07 22.43
N ARG A 248 23.91 -72.08 22.45
CA ARG A 248 23.14 -72.88 23.43
C ARG A 248 23.29 -74.38 23.19
N ASP A 249 23.47 -74.80 21.93
CA ASP A 249 23.56 -76.21 21.54
C ASP A 249 25.01 -76.74 21.54
N ILE A 250 26.01 -75.88 21.78
CA ILE A 250 27.39 -76.31 22.07
C ILE A 250 27.42 -76.78 23.51
N ASP A 251 27.29 -78.08 23.71
CA ASP A 251 27.50 -78.71 25.00
C ASP A 251 29.02 -78.71 25.29
N PRO A 252 29.53 -77.93 26.26
CA PRO A 252 30.98 -77.78 26.45
C PRO A 252 31.65 -79.05 26.98
N TRP A 253 30.87 -80.10 27.24
CA TRP A 253 31.31 -81.40 27.72
C TRP A 253 31.10 -82.53 26.70
N ALA A 254 30.76 -82.20 25.44
CA ALA A 254 30.71 -83.18 24.36
C ALA A 254 32.10 -83.75 24.09
N ASN A 255 32.29 -84.96 24.58
CA ASN A 255 33.48 -85.79 24.47
C ASN A 255 33.66 -86.30 23.03
N ASP A 256 34.60 -85.67 22.33
CA ASP A 256 35.02 -85.99 20.97
C ASP A 256 35.60 -87.42 20.95
N SER A 257 34.76 -88.36 20.52
CA SER A 257 35.18 -89.72 20.26
C SER A 257 34.71 -90.07 18.85
N THR A 258 35.64 -90.67 18.10
CA THR A 258 35.56 -91.13 16.70
C THR A 258 35.95 -90.08 15.65
N ASN A 259 36.73 -90.39 14.62
CA ASN A 259 37.62 -91.52 14.40
C ASN A 259 38.57 -91.18 13.25
N SER A 260 39.74 -91.79 13.35
CA SER A 260 40.71 -92.07 12.29
C SER A 260 40.12 -92.58 10.98
N SER A 261 40.64 -92.08 9.85
CA SER A 261 40.82 -92.69 8.52
C SER A 261 40.59 -91.60 7.46
N THR A 262 41.43 -91.31 6.47
CA THR A 262 42.58 -91.99 5.88
C THR A 262 43.24 -90.94 4.99
N VAL A 263 44.57 -90.92 5.02
CA VAL A 263 45.43 -90.25 4.05
C VAL A 263 45.36 -91.06 2.76
N ASP A 264 45.09 -90.40 1.64
CA ASP A 264 45.79 -90.51 0.34
C ASP A 264 45.26 -89.44 -0.63
#